data_AF-A0A3B0UXC1-F1
#
_entry.id   AF-A0A3B0UXC1-F1
#
_cell.length_a   1.000
_cell.length_b   1.000
_cell.length_c   1.000
_cell.angle_alpha   90.00
_cell.angle_beta   90.00
_cell.angle_gamma   90.00
#
_symmetry.space_group_name_H-M   'P 1'
#
loop_
_entity.id
_entity.type
_entity.pdbx_description
1 polymer ?
#
loop_
_entity_poly.entity_id
_entity_poly.type
_entity_poly.pdbx_seq_one_letter_code
_entity_poly.pdbx_strand_id
1 'polypeptide(L)' 'MLDDLPLFTQKPKRDEKIVNPVDEMLEKLHPDELTPLQAVEFLYELKKTHKG' A
#
# COMPACT_ATOMS: atom_id res chain seq x y z
N MET A 1 -10.85 -11.34 38.21
CA MET A 1 -10.28 -10.22 37.47
C MET A 1 -8.84 -10.60 37.16
N LEU A 2 -8.58 -11.03 35.91
CA LEU A 2 -7.27 -11.52 35.46
C LEU A 2 -6.50 -10.44 34.68
N ASP A 3 -7.15 -9.31 34.41
CA ASP A 3 -6.71 -8.28 33.45
C ASP A 3 -5.65 -7.32 34.01
N ASP A 4 -5.36 -7.38 35.32
CA ASP A 4 -4.36 -6.54 36.01
C ASP A 4 -2.97 -7.18 36.08
N LEU A 5 -2.78 -8.34 35.46
CA LEU A 5 -1.46 -8.96 35.37
C LEU A 5 -0.62 -8.23 34.30
N PRO A 6 0.64 -7.86 34.58
CA PRO A 6 1.47 -7.03 33.70
C PRO A 6 1.76 -7.66 32.33
N LEU A 7 1.47 -8.96 32.17
CA LEU A 7 1.62 -9.69 30.91
C LEU A 7 0.48 -9.39 29.91
N PHE A 8 -0.68 -8.93 30.37
CA PHE A 8 -1.87 -8.69 29.54
C PHE A 8 -2.05 -7.23 29.11
N THR A 9 -1.18 -6.32 29.59
CA THR A 9 -1.19 -4.90 29.21
C THR A 9 -0.43 -4.61 27.91
N GLN A 10 0.32 -5.58 27.40
CA GLN A 10 1.04 -5.44 26.14
C GLN A 10 0.08 -5.61 24.96
N LYS A 11 -0.45 -4.49 24.47
CA LYS A 11 -1.09 -4.48 23.14
C LYS A 11 0.00 -4.69 22.10
N PRO A 12 -0.14 -5.67 21.17
CA PRO A 12 0.81 -5.79 20.07
C PRO A 12 0.83 -4.46 19.31
N LYS A 13 2.04 -3.96 19.03
CA LYS A 13 2.18 -2.81 18.12
C LYS A 13 1.50 -3.20 16.82
N ARG A 14 0.46 -2.44 16.45
CA ARG A 14 -0.17 -2.58 15.15
C ARG A 14 0.89 -2.18 14.14
N ASP A 15 1.33 -3.11 13.30
CA ASP A 15 2.20 -2.76 12.19
C ASP A 15 1.46 -1.73 11.35
N GLU A 16 1.95 -0.49 11.38
CA GLU A 16 1.57 0.51 10.42
C GLU A 16 2.01 -0.06 9.08
N LYS A 17 1.06 -0.52 8.26
CA LYS A 17 1.34 -0.93 6.90
C LYS A 17 2.05 0.25 6.26
N ILE A 18 3.34 0.08 5.96
CA ILE A 18 4.07 1.03 5.13
C ILE A 18 3.36 0.97 3.79
N VAL A 19 2.49 1.94 3.54
CA VAL A 19 1.71 1.97 2.32
C VAL A 19 2.67 2.41 1.22
N ASN A 20 3.05 1.47 0.37
CA ASN A 20 3.89 1.76 -0.77
C ASN A 20 3.04 2.53 -1.78
N PRO A 21 3.43 3.74 -2.21
CA PRO A 21 2.68 4.53 -3.17
C PRO A 21 2.48 3.80 -4.51
N VAL A 22 3.37 2.87 -4.87
CA VAL A 22 3.20 2.01 -6.05
C VAL A 22 2.03 1.04 -5.86
N ASP A 23 1.87 0.47 -4.68
CA ASP A 23 0.80 -0.49 -4.39
C ASP A 23 -0.57 0.21 -4.47
N GLU A 24 -0.68 1.45 -3.97
CA GLU A 24 -1.91 2.24 -4.12
C GLU A 24 -2.26 2.56 -5.57
N MET A 25 -1.24 2.83 -6.40
CA MET A 25 -1.45 3.08 -7.83
C MET A 25 -1.96 1.82 -8.54
N LEU A 26 -1.42 0.66 -8.19
CA LEU A 26 -1.83 -0.63 -8.75
C LEU A 26 -3.24 -1.04 -8.31
N GLU A 27 -3.63 -0.78 -7.06
CA GLU A 27 -4.99 -1.07 -6.58
C GLU A 27 -6.09 -0.30 -7.34
N LYS A 28 -5.75 0.90 -7.85
CA LYS A 28 -6.69 1.77 -8.59
C LYS A 28 -6.61 1.57 -10.11
N LEU A 29 -5.72 0.71 -10.60
CA LEU A 29 -5.52 0.48 -12.03
C LEU A 29 -6.60 -0.44 -12.58
N HIS A 30 -7.34 0.04 -13.58
CA HIS A 30 -8.29 -0.75 -14.37
C HIS A 30 -7.78 -0.88 -15.81
N PRO A 31 -7.04 -1.95 -16.16
CA PRO A 31 -6.40 -2.07 -17.47
C PRO A 31 -7.37 -2.03 -18.65
N ASP A 32 -8.59 -2.55 -18.45
CA ASP A 32 -9.62 -2.62 -19.49
C ASP A 32 -10.16 -1.23 -19.90
N GLU A 33 -9.96 -0.22 -19.07
CA GLU A 33 -10.38 1.16 -19.33
C GLU A 33 -9.28 2.02 -19.99
N LEU A 34 -8.09 1.45 -20.17
CA LEU A 34 -6.94 2.18 -20.73
C LEU A 34 -6.78 1.91 -22.22
N THR A 35 -6.56 2.99 -22.97
CA THR A 35 -5.97 2.87 -24.31
C THR A 35 -4.50 2.43 -24.21
N PRO A 36 -3.92 1.86 -25.29
CA PRO A 36 -2.51 1.47 -25.29
C PRO A 36 -1.55 2.61 -24.94
N LEU A 37 -1.84 3.84 -25.37
CA LEU A 37 -1.02 5.00 -25.03
C LEU A 37 -1.06 5.30 -23.52
N GLN A 38 -2.27 5.33 -22.94
CA GLN A 38 -2.45 5.57 -21.50
C GLN A 38 -1.79 4.49 -20.64
N ALA A 39 -1.81 3.23 -21.09
CA ALA A 39 -1.09 2.16 -20.40
C ALA A 39 0.43 2.41 -20.37
N VAL A 40 1.02 2.87 -21.48
CA VAL A 40 2.44 3.21 -21.55
C VAL A 40 2.77 4.41 -20.67
N GLU A 41 1.95 5.46 -20.69
CA GLU A 41 2.09 6.62 -19.80
C GLU A 41 2.04 6.21 -18.32
N PHE A 42 1.10 5.34 -17.95
CA PHE A 42 0.97 4.82 -16.60
C PHE A 42 2.23 4.04 -16.16
N LEU A 43 2.85 3.26 -17.06
CA LEU A 43 4.12 2.56 -16.78
C LEU A 43 5.27 3.55 -16.48
N TYR A 44 5.32 4.68 -17.17
CA TYR A 44 6.33 5.71 -16.87
C TYR A 44 6.09 6.34 -15.50
N GLU A 45 4.85 6.63 -15.13
CA GLU A 45 4.51 7.17 -13.80
C GLU A 45 4.81 6.15 -12.69
N LEU A 46 4.47 4.87 -12.87
CA LEU A 46 4.85 3.80 -11.93
C LEU A 46 6.37 3.74 -11.71
N LYS A 47 7.16 3.81 -12.79
CA LYS A 47 8.63 3.78 -12.72
C LYS A 47 9.20 4.99 -11.98
N LYS A 48 8.59 6.16 -12.15
CA LYS A 48 8.97 7.40 -11.47
C LYS A 48 8.67 7.30 -9.97
N THR A 49 7.49 6.82 -9.60
CA THR A 49 7.07 6.62 -8.20
C THR A 49 7.92 5.56 -7.49
N HIS A 50 8.27 4.46 -8.16
CA HIS A 50 9.14 3.42 -7.58
C HIS A 50 10.58 3.89 -7.33
N LYS A 51 11.08 4.86 -8.10
CA LYS A 51 12.44 5.39 -7.93
C LYS A 51 12.54 6.48 -6.85
N GLY A 52 11.41 6.93 -6.30
CA GLY A 52 11.32 7.97 -5.27
C GLY A 52 11.60 7.45 -3.88
#